data_AF-A0A7Y4ZI46-F1
#
_entry.id   AF-A0A7Y4ZI46-F1
#
_cell.length_a   1.000
_cell.length_b   1.000
_cell.length_c   1.000
_cell.angle_alpha   90.00
_cell.angle_beta   90.00
_cell.angle_gamma   90.00
#
_symmetry.space_group_name_H-M   'P 1'
#
loop_
_entity.id
_entity.type
_entity.pdbx_description
1 polymer ?
#
loop_
_entity_poly.entity_id
_entity_poly.type
_entity_poly.pdbx_seq_one_letter_code
_entity_poly.pdbx_strand_id
1 'polypeptide(L)'
;MLINRRQMLTALGLGALSTVTNVSSAPTARADGAAPPKRIVFFVTPHGLVPKSWMMPIAGGPTDAFAERPLSGLAQADFSEVLRPLHPFRDRLMPIEGLSHTSVLADIAEITRTGGDLNNHSVGVAHLLTGTRALQRGGSPCSGGARSLDQELALRTGAPGRFGSRVYGYDYIPNATVAPFSFLGPGQATPVVADPKTAFDDLMGYYVPVQKGEPRTREALLASMRPSVLNTAAREYELLAPRLDAEGQKKLADHRDLVRQLEASLGAGVSANCDPTFTSTGQSVTQFMRLIRLGLACDLTRVVTFVAPVPQCPRLAIRPTPRCTATRTSPSPAPRPAAPPSIPWPSAP
;
A
#
# COMPACT_ATOMS: atom_id res chain seq x y z
N MET A 1 -13.64 52.78 -4.89
CA MET A 1 -12.23 52.55 -5.27
C MET A 1 -11.51 52.03 -4.04
N LEU A 2 -11.16 50.74 -4.00
CA LEU A 2 -10.53 50.11 -2.83
C LEU A 2 -9.01 50.29 -2.93
N ILE A 3 -8.45 51.16 -2.08
CA ILE A 3 -7.01 51.41 -1.99
C ILE A 3 -6.35 50.18 -1.37
N ASN A 4 -5.38 49.59 -2.07
CA ASN A 4 -4.65 48.42 -1.62
C ASN A 4 -3.67 48.83 -0.49
N ARG A 5 -3.60 48.05 0.60
CA ARG A 5 -2.66 48.22 1.72
C ARG A 5 -1.21 48.44 1.26
N ARG A 6 -0.80 47.89 0.12
CA ARG A 6 0.54 48.14 -0.45
C ARG A 6 0.74 49.58 -0.92
N GLN A 7 -0.29 50.24 -1.46
CA GLN A 7 -0.22 51.63 -1.90
C GLN A 7 -0.19 52.61 -0.72
N MET A 8 -0.80 52.24 0.40
CA MET A 8 -0.82 53.05 1.63
C MET A 8 0.55 53.06 2.33
N LEU A 9 1.32 51.97 2.23
CA LEU A 9 2.66 51.87 2.82
C LEU A 9 3.74 52.57 1.98
N THR A 10 3.57 52.63 0.66
CA THR A 10 4.45 53.44 -0.22
C THR A 10 4.20 54.94 -0.05
N ALA A 11 2.97 55.35 0.26
CA ALA A 11 2.61 56.77 0.46
C ALA A 11 3.12 57.37 1.79
N LEU A 12 3.49 56.53 2.77
CA LEU A 12 3.98 56.97 4.08
C LEU A 12 5.51 57.16 4.17
N GLY A 13 6.24 57.02 3.05
CA GLY A 13 7.64 57.46 2.99
C GLY A 13 8.62 56.78 3.97
N LEU A 14 8.32 55.58 4.46
CA LEU A 14 9.18 54.83 5.39
C LEU A 14 10.30 54.02 4.68
N GLY A 15 10.62 54.37 3.44
CA GLY A 15 11.80 53.89 2.75
C GLY A 15 13.00 54.75 3.11
N ALA A 16 13.97 54.16 3.79
CA ALA A 16 15.27 54.72 4.21
C ALA A 16 15.27 55.45 5.56
N LEU A 17 15.48 54.72 6.66
CA LEU A 17 16.31 55.12 7.81
C LEU A 17 16.33 54.01 8.87
N SER A 18 17.39 53.18 8.87
CA SER A 18 18.12 52.73 10.07
C SER A 18 19.01 51.53 9.72
N THR A 19 20.21 51.86 9.26
CA THR A 19 21.38 51.07 9.61
C THR A 19 21.62 51.19 11.13
N VAL A 20 22.07 50.08 11.72
CA VAL A 20 22.70 49.92 13.05
C VAL A 20 21.89 50.30 14.30
N THR A 21 21.10 49.35 14.81
CA THR A 21 21.14 48.96 16.24
C THR A 21 20.77 47.49 16.40
N ASN A 22 21.65 46.73 17.05
CA ASN A 22 21.43 45.37 17.51
C ASN A 22 20.31 45.37 18.57
N VAL A 23 19.09 44.98 18.18
CA VAL A 23 18.04 44.55 19.11
C VAL A 23 17.53 43.19 18.64
N SER A 24 18.14 42.16 19.21
CA SER A 24 17.69 40.79 19.18
C SER A 24 16.33 40.68 19.87
N SER A 25 15.23 40.75 19.11
CA SER A 25 13.90 40.15 19.40
C SER A 25 12.77 40.74 18.55
N ALA A 26 12.99 40.98 17.26
CA ALA A 26 11.87 41.04 16.33
C ALA A 26 11.42 39.59 16.05
N PRO A 27 10.14 39.22 16.25
CA PRO A 27 9.67 37.93 15.80
C PRO A 27 9.84 37.93 14.28
N THR A 28 10.79 37.12 13.81
CA THR A 28 10.83 36.74 12.41
C THR A 28 9.43 36.24 12.08
N ALA A 29 8.75 36.94 11.17
CA ALA A 29 7.53 36.44 10.58
C ALA A 29 7.91 35.17 9.82
N ARG A 30 7.90 34.04 10.52
CA ARG A 30 7.88 32.73 9.89
C ARG A 30 6.59 32.74 9.10
N ALA A 31 6.71 32.75 7.77
CA ALA A 31 5.61 32.32 6.92
C ALA A 31 5.04 31.05 7.57
N ASP A 32 3.73 31.00 7.80
CA ASP A 32 3.08 29.80 8.32
C ASP A 32 3.63 28.62 7.52
N GLY A 33 4.41 27.77 8.20
CA GLY A 33 5.05 26.66 7.53
C GLY A 33 3.95 25.84 6.87
N ALA A 34 4.15 25.46 5.61
CA ALA A 34 3.18 24.62 4.91
C ALA A 34 2.77 23.46 5.83
N ALA A 35 1.46 23.24 5.98
CA ALA A 35 0.95 22.22 6.89
C ALA A 35 1.65 20.88 6.62
N PRO A 36 2.01 20.12 7.67
CA PRO A 36 2.71 18.86 7.50
C PRO A 36 1.90 17.93 6.58
N PRO A 37 2.55 17.22 5.64
CA PRO A 37 1.81 16.46 4.66
C PRO A 37 1.06 15.29 5.30
N LYS A 38 -0.18 15.08 4.84
CA LYS A 38 -1.00 13.92 5.22
C LYS A 38 -0.43 12.66 4.59
N ARG A 39 -0.39 11.59 5.37
CA ARG A 39 0.17 10.29 5.00
C ARG A 39 -0.77 9.20 5.48
N ILE A 40 -0.81 8.09 4.77
CA ILE A 40 -1.66 6.94 5.12
C ILE A 40 -0.89 5.64 4.92
N VAL A 41 -1.11 4.71 5.85
CA VAL A 41 -0.61 3.34 5.77
C VAL A 41 -1.80 2.40 5.87
N PHE A 42 -2.02 1.59 4.84
CA PHE A 42 -2.95 0.46 4.88
C PHE A 42 -2.19 -0.75 5.41
N PHE A 43 -2.49 -1.17 6.64
CA PHE A 43 -1.90 -2.36 7.23
C PHE A 43 -2.87 -3.54 7.06
N VAL A 44 -2.60 -4.38 6.07
CA VAL A 44 -3.44 -5.52 5.73
C VAL A 44 -2.99 -6.74 6.53
N THR A 45 -3.90 -7.31 7.32
CA THR A 45 -3.71 -8.60 8.00
C THR A 45 -4.45 -9.69 7.24
N PRO A 46 -3.75 -10.57 6.49
CA PRO A 46 -4.43 -11.62 5.74
C PRO A 46 -5.13 -12.60 6.69
N HIS A 47 -6.29 -13.13 6.28
CA HIS A 47 -7.26 -13.86 7.14
C HIS A 47 -7.92 -13.04 8.26
N GLY A 48 -7.63 -11.74 8.38
CA GLY A 48 -8.19 -10.91 9.44
C GLY A 48 -7.57 -11.20 10.81
N LEU A 49 -8.31 -10.84 11.86
CA LEU A 49 -7.88 -10.99 13.25
C LEU A 49 -8.81 -11.95 13.97
N VAL A 50 -8.27 -12.71 14.92
CA VAL A 50 -9.09 -13.58 15.77
C VAL A 50 -10.01 -12.69 16.60
N PRO A 51 -11.35 -12.80 16.48
CA PRO A 51 -12.27 -11.83 17.08
C PRO A 51 -12.04 -11.63 18.59
N LYS A 52 -11.89 -12.72 19.35
CA LYS A 52 -11.64 -12.67 20.80
C LYS A 52 -10.38 -11.89 21.22
N SER A 53 -9.38 -11.79 20.34
CA SER A 53 -8.12 -11.09 20.62
C SER A 53 -8.12 -9.65 20.09
N TRP A 54 -9.09 -9.27 19.25
CA TRP A 54 -9.28 -7.92 18.71
C TRP A 54 -10.32 -7.11 19.49
N MET A 55 -11.48 -7.71 19.76
CA MET A 55 -12.67 -7.04 20.28
C MET A 55 -12.42 -6.34 21.62
N MET A 56 -13.02 -5.16 21.76
CA MET A 56 -12.99 -4.20 22.86
C MET A 56 -14.43 -3.87 23.29
N PRO A 57 -15.20 -4.86 23.79
CA PRO A 57 -16.62 -4.67 24.08
C PRO A 57 -16.86 -3.54 25.11
N ILE A 58 -17.93 -2.79 24.89
CA ILE A 58 -18.43 -1.81 25.84
C ILE A 58 -19.27 -2.56 26.88
N ALA A 59 -18.78 -2.65 28.11
CA ALA A 59 -19.48 -3.37 29.18
C ALA A 59 -20.87 -2.76 29.41
N GLY A 60 -21.92 -3.58 29.34
CA GLY A 60 -23.31 -3.13 29.41
C GLY A 60 -23.79 -2.34 28.19
N GLY A 61 -23.01 -2.30 27.10
CA GLY A 61 -23.40 -1.64 25.86
C GLY A 61 -24.54 -2.36 25.13
N PRO A 62 -25.31 -1.65 24.29
CA PRO A 62 -26.39 -2.23 23.50
C PRO A 62 -25.86 -3.22 22.45
N THR A 63 -26.63 -4.26 22.14
CA THR A 63 -26.28 -5.26 21.11
C THR A 63 -26.91 -4.98 19.74
N ASP A 64 -27.84 -4.03 19.68
CA ASP A 64 -28.69 -3.70 18.53
C ASP A 64 -28.63 -2.22 18.14
N ALA A 65 -27.73 -1.45 18.76
CA ALA A 65 -27.53 -0.03 18.49
C ALA A 65 -26.04 0.32 18.45
N PHE A 66 -25.74 1.44 17.80
CA PHE A 66 -24.39 2.01 17.82
C PHE A 66 -24.03 2.49 19.23
N ALA A 67 -22.82 2.17 19.67
CA ALA A 67 -22.26 2.66 20.92
C ALA A 67 -20.76 2.96 20.75
N GLU A 68 -20.30 4.01 21.42
CA GLU A 68 -18.91 4.44 21.43
C GLU A 68 -18.44 4.67 22.87
N ARG A 69 -17.17 4.37 23.13
CA ARG A 69 -16.51 4.67 24.40
C ARG A 69 -15.08 5.15 24.14
N PRO A 70 -14.65 6.29 24.72
CA PRO A 70 -13.26 6.72 24.64
C PRO A 70 -12.30 5.68 25.24
N LEU A 71 -11.18 5.43 24.56
CA LEU A 71 -10.14 4.52 25.08
C LEU A 71 -9.16 5.20 26.05
N SER A 72 -9.17 6.54 26.12
CA SER A 72 -8.19 7.33 26.87
C SER A 72 -8.16 7.06 28.37
N GLY A 73 -9.31 6.70 28.95
CA GLY A 73 -9.48 6.41 30.38
C GLY A 73 -9.29 4.94 30.77
N LEU A 74 -9.02 4.03 29.81
CA LEU A 74 -8.85 2.61 30.09
C LEU A 74 -7.40 2.27 30.48
N ALA A 75 -7.22 1.32 31.39
CA ALA A 75 -5.91 0.81 31.73
C ALA A 75 -5.38 -0.09 30.60
N GLN A 76 -4.05 -0.27 30.52
CA GLN A 76 -3.46 -1.14 29.49
C GLN A 76 -3.91 -2.60 29.62
N ALA A 77 -4.20 -3.06 30.84
CA ALA A 77 -4.73 -4.40 31.08
C ALA A 77 -6.14 -4.60 30.48
N ASP A 78 -6.91 -3.51 30.32
CA ASP A 78 -8.27 -3.54 29.76
C ASP A 78 -8.27 -3.56 28.23
N PHE A 79 -7.10 -3.43 27.58
CA PHE A 79 -6.98 -3.56 26.13
C PHE A 79 -6.92 -5.04 25.73
N SER A 80 -7.58 -5.34 24.60
CA SER A 80 -7.50 -6.62 23.92
C SER A 80 -6.06 -6.94 23.56
N GLU A 81 -5.76 -8.24 23.46
CA GLU A 81 -4.39 -8.73 23.27
C GLU A 81 -3.67 -8.05 22.09
N VAL A 82 -4.36 -7.92 20.94
CA VAL A 82 -3.81 -7.32 19.72
C VAL A 82 -3.61 -5.81 19.87
N LEU A 83 -4.47 -5.12 20.62
CA LEU A 83 -4.43 -3.67 20.77
C LEU A 83 -3.58 -3.21 21.97
N ARG A 84 -3.28 -4.09 22.92
CA ARG A 84 -2.51 -3.76 24.14
C ARG A 84 -1.15 -3.09 23.87
N PRO A 85 -0.37 -3.48 22.85
CA PRO A 85 0.86 -2.77 22.50
C PRO A 85 0.63 -1.33 22.02
N LEU A 86 -0.58 -1.00 21.59
CA LEU A 86 -0.98 0.32 21.09
C LEU A 86 -1.60 1.22 22.17
N HIS A 87 -1.68 0.79 23.44
CA HIS A 87 -2.17 1.61 24.55
C HIS A 87 -1.51 3.00 24.66
N PRO A 88 -0.20 3.18 24.39
CA PRO A 88 0.40 4.52 24.35
C PRO A 88 -0.24 5.49 23.34
N PHE A 89 -1.00 4.97 22.37
CA PHE A 89 -1.69 5.73 21.32
C PHE A 89 -3.22 5.72 21.49
N ARG A 90 -3.74 5.36 22.67
CA ARG A 90 -5.18 5.22 22.95
C ARG A 90 -6.03 6.46 22.67
N ASP A 91 -5.44 7.65 22.70
CA ASP A 91 -6.07 8.92 22.33
C ASP A 91 -6.21 9.12 20.80
N ARG A 92 -5.57 8.25 20.03
CA ARG A 92 -5.53 8.25 18.55
C ARG A 92 -5.87 6.89 17.95
N LEU A 93 -6.50 6.01 18.73
CA LEU A 93 -6.88 4.66 18.33
C LEU A 93 -8.41 4.53 18.29
N MET A 94 -8.94 4.01 17.19
CA MET A 94 -10.36 3.74 17.00
C MET A 94 -10.55 2.33 16.45
N PRO A 95 -10.70 1.32 17.32
CA PRO A 95 -11.14 -0.01 16.92
C PRO A 95 -12.61 0.06 16.53
N ILE A 96 -12.96 -0.55 15.39
CA ILE A 96 -14.34 -0.63 14.92
C ILE A 96 -14.77 -2.10 14.95
N GLU A 97 -15.97 -2.34 15.47
CA GLU A 97 -16.58 -3.66 15.63
C GLU A 97 -17.99 -3.68 15.07
N GLY A 98 -18.54 -4.88 14.83
CA GLY A 98 -19.91 -5.04 14.34
C GLY A 98 -20.11 -4.68 12.86
N LEU A 99 -19.03 -4.46 12.10
CA LEU A 99 -19.12 -4.24 10.65
C LEU A 99 -19.30 -5.55 9.89
N SER A 100 -20.22 -5.54 8.93
CA SER A 100 -20.37 -6.59 7.93
C SER A 100 -19.87 -6.09 6.58
N HIS A 101 -19.14 -6.94 5.85
CA HIS A 101 -18.66 -6.63 4.51
C HIS A 101 -19.79 -6.86 3.48
N THR A 102 -20.84 -6.04 3.56
CA THR A 102 -22.11 -6.23 2.83
C THR A 102 -21.93 -6.18 1.31
N SER A 103 -20.97 -5.40 0.80
CA SER A 103 -20.61 -5.39 -0.63
C SER A 103 -20.13 -6.75 -1.13
N VAL A 104 -19.31 -7.45 -0.34
CA VAL A 104 -18.83 -8.80 -0.66
C VAL A 104 -19.97 -9.80 -0.63
N LEU A 105 -20.86 -9.71 0.36
CA LEU A 105 -22.02 -10.60 0.45
C LEU A 105 -22.96 -10.44 -0.76
N ALA A 106 -23.21 -9.20 -1.18
CA ALA A 106 -24.01 -8.91 -2.37
C ALA A 106 -23.36 -9.46 -3.65
N ASP A 107 -22.04 -9.30 -3.80
CA ASP A 107 -21.31 -9.81 -4.96
C ASP A 107 -21.28 -11.34 -5.00
N ILE A 108 -21.04 -12.00 -3.86
CA ILE A 108 -21.12 -13.47 -3.75
C ILE A 108 -22.51 -13.98 -4.17
N ALA A 109 -23.58 -13.32 -3.73
CA ALA A 109 -24.95 -13.69 -4.11
C ALA A 109 -25.17 -13.55 -5.62
N GLU A 110 -24.65 -12.50 -6.25
CA GLU A 110 -24.71 -12.30 -7.69
C GLU A 110 -23.91 -13.37 -8.45
N ILE A 111 -22.65 -13.61 -8.06
CA ILE A 111 -21.78 -14.63 -8.64
C ILE A 111 -22.41 -16.02 -8.53
N THR A 112 -23.05 -16.34 -7.41
CA THR A 112 -23.77 -17.61 -7.22
C THR A 112 -24.90 -17.77 -8.24
N ARG A 113 -25.57 -16.68 -8.62
CA ARG A 113 -26.68 -16.69 -9.58
C ARG A 113 -26.20 -16.69 -11.04
N THR A 114 -25.11 -15.98 -11.34
CA THR A 114 -24.65 -15.75 -12.73
C THR A 114 -23.48 -16.63 -13.14
N GLY A 115 -22.88 -17.36 -12.21
CA GLY A 115 -21.62 -18.08 -12.40
C GLY A 115 -20.40 -17.17 -12.21
N GLY A 116 -19.25 -17.79 -11.89
CA GLY A 116 -17.97 -17.13 -11.65
C GLY A 116 -17.10 -17.91 -10.65
N ASP A 117 -16.12 -17.23 -10.07
CA ASP A 117 -15.33 -17.75 -8.95
C ASP A 117 -16.19 -17.84 -7.70
N LEU A 118 -16.62 -19.05 -7.35
CA LEU A 118 -17.40 -19.34 -6.14
C LEU A 118 -16.55 -19.35 -4.86
N ASN A 119 -15.27 -18.96 -4.97
CA ASN A 119 -14.41 -18.80 -3.83
C ASN A 119 -14.67 -17.46 -3.13
N ASN A 120 -15.55 -17.50 -2.12
CA ASN A 120 -15.89 -16.34 -1.28
C ASN A 120 -14.65 -15.65 -0.67
N HIS A 121 -13.56 -16.41 -0.50
CA HIS A 121 -12.31 -15.87 -0.01
C HIS A 121 -11.65 -14.94 -1.04
N SER A 122 -11.57 -15.37 -2.30
CA SER A 122 -11.05 -14.55 -3.41
C SER A 122 -11.86 -13.27 -3.59
N VAL A 123 -13.19 -13.37 -3.49
CA VAL A 123 -14.10 -12.21 -3.59
C VAL A 123 -13.82 -11.21 -2.45
N GLY A 124 -13.69 -11.70 -1.21
CA GLY A 124 -13.35 -10.85 -0.06
C GLY A 124 -12.02 -10.11 -0.22
N VAL A 125 -10.99 -10.79 -0.73
CA VAL A 125 -9.67 -10.19 -1.01
C VAL A 125 -9.77 -9.13 -2.11
N ALA A 126 -10.46 -9.43 -3.21
CA ALA A 126 -10.65 -8.52 -4.34
C ALA A 126 -11.34 -7.21 -3.93
N HIS A 127 -12.26 -7.26 -2.97
CA HIS A 127 -12.99 -6.09 -2.47
C HIS A 127 -12.19 -5.23 -1.50
N LEU A 128 -11.23 -5.79 -0.76
CA LEU A 128 -10.70 -5.17 0.47
C LEU A 128 -10.29 -3.70 0.32
N LEU A 129 -9.49 -3.36 -0.70
CA LEU A 129 -9.08 -1.98 -0.98
C LEU A 129 -9.77 -1.40 -2.22
N THR A 130 -10.59 -2.16 -2.93
CA THR A 130 -11.26 -1.68 -4.15
C THR A 130 -12.68 -1.18 -3.86
N GLY A 131 -13.39 -1.79 -2.90
CA GLY A 131 -14.79 -1.47 -2.58
C GLY A 131 -15.76 -1.72 -3.74
N THR A 132 -15.41 -2.56 -4.71
CA THR A 132 -16.19 -2.84 -5.92
C THR A 132 -16.32 -4.34 -6.14
N ARG A 133 -17.32 -4.75 -6.93
CA ARG A 133 -17.49 -6.12 -7.42
C ARG A 133 -16.18 -6.69 -7.97
N ALA A 134 -15.92 -7.95 -7.67
CA ALA A 134 -14.73 -8.65 -8.13
C ALA A 134 -14.83 -8.90 -9.64
N LEU A 135 -13.73 -8.69 -10.35
CA LEU A 135 -13.62 -9.03 -11.76
C LEU A 135 -13.58 -10.56 -11.91
N GLN A 136 -14.65 -11.11 -12.47
CA GLN A 136 -14.75 -12.54 -12.79
C GLN A 136 -14.01 -12.87 -14.09
N ARG A 137 -13.30 -14.00 -14.10
CA ARG A 137 -12.64 -14.54 -15.30
C ARG A 137 -12.86 -16.05 -15.37
N GLY A 138 -13.35 -16.54 -16.51
CA GLY A 138 -13.57 -17.98 -16.69
C GLY A 138 -12.27 -18.76 -16.48
N GLY A 139 -12.31 -19.79 -15.64
CA GLY A 139 -11.16 -20.68 -15.39
C GLY A 139 -10.01 -20.06 -14.57
N SER A 140 -10.22 -18.92 -13.91
CA SER A 140 -9.21 -18.31 -13.03
C SER A 140 -9.86 -17.69 -11.79
N PRO A 141 -9.15 -17.61 -10.65
CA PRO A 141 -9.65 -16.88 -9.49
C PRO A 141 -10.02 -15.44 -9.83
N CYS A 142 -11.06 -14.91 -9.20
CA CYS A 142 -11.47 -13.53 -9.40
C CYS A 142 -10.39 -12.55 -8.91
N SER A 143 -10.46 -11.31 -9.40
CA SER A 143 -9.50 -10.26 -9.09
C SER A 143 -10.21 -8.94 -8.72
N GLY A 144 -9.46 -7.92 -8.30
CA GLY A 144 -10.02 -6.59 -8.01
C GLY A 144 -10.73 -6.01 -9.23
N GLY A 145 -11.94 -5.50 -9.04
CA GLY A 145 -12.76 -4.96 -10.14
C GLY A 145 -12.44 -3.52 -10.53
N ALA A 146 -11.61 -2.81 -9.77
CA ALA A 146 -11.21 -1.45 -10.05
C ALA A 146 -9.83 -1.16 -9.45
N ARG A 147 -9.35 0.07 -9.67
CA ARG A 147 -8.21 0.63 -8.97
C ARG A 147 -8.50 0.66 -7.46
N SER A 148 -7.55 0.22 -6.65
CA SER A 148 -7.68 0.25 -5.19
C SER A 148 -7.47 1.65 -4.62
N LEU A 149 -8.01 1.87 -3.42
CA LEU A 149 -8.00 3.16 -2.71
C LEU A 149 -6.58 3.68 -2.50
N ASP A 150 -5.62 2.81 -2.19
CA ASP A 150 -4.22 3.20 -2.03
C ASP A 150 -3.62 3.72 -3.35
N GLN A 151 -3.95 3.09 -4.48
CA GLN A 151 -3.52 3.53 -5.81
C GLN A 151 -4.25 4.79 -6.29
N GLU A 152 -5.50 4.98 -5.88
CA GLU A 152 -6.25 6.24 -6.12
C GLU A 152 -5.66 7.40 -5.33
N LEU A 153 -5.32 7.19 -4.05
CA LEU A 153 -4.64 8.18 -3.22
C LEU A 153 -3.23 8.49 -3.74
N ALA A 154 -2.53 7.48 -4.27
CA ALA A 154 -1.22 7.65 -4.89
C ALA A 154 -1.26 8.64 -6.06
N LEU A 155 -2.25 8.51 -6.97
CA LEU A 155 -2.41 9.44 -8.08
C LEU A 155 -2.60 10.88 -7.62
N ARG A 156 -3.38 11.08 -6.55
CA ARG A 156 -3.71 12.40 -6.01
C ARG A 156 -2.58 13.03 -5.20
N THR A 157 -1.69 12.21 -4.64
CA THR A 157 -0.59 12.65 -3.77
C THR A 157 0.78 12.59 -4.45
N GLY A 158 0.83 12.04 -5.66
CA GLY A 158 2.02 12.01 -6.51
C GLY A 158 2.52 13.42 -6.83
N ALA A 159 3.84 13.56 -6.88
CA ALA A 159 4.54 14.77 -7.27
C ALA A 159 5.91 14.37 -7.85
N PRO A 160 6.56 15.22 -8.65
CA PRO A 160 7.93 14.95 -9.09
C PRO A 160 8.84 14.59 -7.91
N GLY A 161 9.60 13.50 -8.05
CA GLY A 161 10.44 12.96 -6.98
C GLY A 161 9.75 12.05 -5.96
N ARG A 162 8.42 12.02 -5.92
CA ARG A 162 7.66 11.20 -5.00
C ARG A 162 7.09 9.99 -5.72
N PHE A 163 7.26 8.81 -5.12
CA PHE A 163 6.58 7.60 -5.55
C PHE A 163 5.08 7.67 -5.27
N GLY A 164 4.32 6.94 -6.07
CA GLY A 164 2.95 6.57 -5.71
C GLY A 164 2.89 5.64 -4.50
N SER A 165 1.81 4.88 -4.39
CA SER A 165 1.63 3.89 -3.34
C SER A 165 2.68 2.80 -3.47
N ARG A 166 3.32 2.45 -2.36
CA ARG A 166 4.22 1.29 -2.28
C ARG A 166 3.53 0.14 -1.57
N VAL A 167 3.55 -1.03 -2.20
CA VAL A 167 3.01 -2.26 -1.63
C VAL A 167 4.17 -3.13 -1.15
N TYR A 168 4.28 -3.29 0.16
CA TYR A 168 5.33 -4.06 0.83
C TYR A 168 4.75 -5.26 1.55
N GLY A 169 5.59 -6.26 1.83
CA GLY A 169 5.23 -7.34 2.77
C GLY A 169 5.31 -8.72 2.14
N TYR A 170 4.22 -9.49 2.20
CA TYR A 170 4.24 -10.89 1.82
C TYR A 170 3.13 -11.21 0.83
N ASP A 171 3.39 -12.20 -0.02
CA ASP A 171 2.33 -12.80 -0.83
C ASP A 171 1.30 -13.46 0.09
N TYR A 172 0.05 -13.34 -0.34
CA TYR A 172 -1.05 -14.03 0.29
C TYR A 172 -1.58 -15.14 -0.60
N ILE A 173 -1.58 -16.39 -0.12
CA ILE A 173 -1.89 -17.57 -0.92
C ILE A 173 -2.95 -18.41 -0.20
N PRO A 174 -4.25 -18.05 -0.30
CA PRO A 174 -5.31 -18.76 0.41
C PRO A 174 -5.67 -20.12 -0.19
N ASN A 175 -5.53 -20.29 -1.52
CA ASN A 175 -5.92 -21.51 -2.24
C ASN A 175 -4.95 -21.85 -3.37
N ALA A 176 -3.66 -21.96 -3.03
CA ALA A 176 -2.55 -22.22 -3.97
C ALA A 176 -2.32 -21.16 -5.06
N THR A 177 -3.13 -20.09 -5.08
CA THR A 177 -2.97 -18.93 -5.97
C THR A 177 -2.73 -17.67 -5.15
N VAL A 178 -1.82 -16.81 -5.60
CA VAL A 178 -1.56 -15.50 -4.98
C VAL A 178 -2.80 -14.62 -5.14
N ALA A 179 -3.30 -14.09 -4.02
CA ALA A 179 -4.46 -13.23 -3.95
C ALA A 179 -4.03 -11.80 -3.52
N PRO A 180 -3.88 -10.86 -4.46
CA PRO A 180 -3.42 -9.50 -4.19
C PRO A 180 -4.51 -8.63 -3.56
N PHE A 181 -4.11 -7.68 -2.71
CA PHE A 181 -5.03 -6.74 -2.05
C PHE A 181 -5.06 -5.34 -2.69
N SER A 182 -4.07 -5.01 -3.52
CA SER A 182 -3.91 -3.71 -4.20
C SER A 182 -3.94 -3.88 -5.70
N PHE A 183 -4.56 -2.93 -6.39
CA PHE A 183 -4.82 -2.99 -7.83
C PHE A 183 -4.61 -1.63 -8.49
N LEU A 184 -3.82 -1.58 -9.55
CA LEU A 184 -3.65 -0.39 -10.41
C LEU A 184 -4.91 -0.10 -11.24
N GLY A 185 -5.72 -1.13 -11.47
CA GLY A 185 -6.95 -1.12 -12.25
C GLY A 185 -7.63 -2.49 -12.21
N PRO A 186 -8.77 -2.67 -12.91
CA PRO A 186 -9.49 -3.95 -12.94
C PRO A 186 -8.59 -5.11 -13.39
N GLY A 187 -8.41 -6.12 -12.53
CA GLY A 187 -7.56 -7.27 -12.79
C GLY A 187 -6.06 -6.97 -12.94
N GLN A 188 -5.60 -5.81 -12.48
CA GLN A 188 -4.21 -5.37 -12.56
C GLN A 188 -3.63 -5.26 -11.15
N ALA A 189 -3.15 -6.39 -10.62
CA ALA A 189 -2.52 -6.45 -9.31
C ALA A 189 -1.31 -5.50 -9.24
N THR A 190 -1.22 -4.73 -8.15
CA THR A 190 -0.02 -3.94 -7.88
C THR A 190 1.14 -4.87 -7.47
N PRO A 191 2.35 -4.71 -8.03
CA PRO A 191 3.51 -5.50 -7.59
C PRO A 191 3.81 -5.32 -6.10
N VAL A 192 4.04 -6.43 -5.41
CA VAL A 192 4.44 -6.44 -3.99
C VAL A 192 5.96 -6.58 -3.91
N VAL A 193 6.60 -5.71 -3.14
CA VAL A 193 8.03 -5.85 -2.82
C VAL A 193 8.17 -6.63 -1.52
N ALA A 194 8.58 -7.90 -1.63
CA ALA A 194 8.60 -8.85 -0.53
C ALA A 194 9.93 -8.93 0.23
N ASP A 195 10.99 -8.31 -0.29
CA ASP A 195 12.30 -8.26 0.34
C ASP A 195 12.62 -6.84 0.85
N PRO A 196 12.91 -6.66 2.17
CA PRO A 196 13.24 -5.35 2.72
C PRO A 196 14.48 -4.71 2.10
N LYS A 197 15.48 -5.50 1.67
CA LYS A 197 16.69 -4.93 1.05
C LYS A 197 16.35 -4.33 -0.32
N THR A 198 15.61 -5.06 -1.15
CA THR A 198 15.06 -4.53 -2.42
C THR A 198 14.25 -3.26 -2.17
N ALA A 199 13.37 -3.26 -1.17
CA ALA A 199 12.58 -2.07 -0.83
C ALA A 199 13.45 -0.87 -0.40
N PHE A 200 14.55 -1.10 0.33
CA PHE A 200 15.51 -0.05 0.68
C PHE A 200 16.24 0.49 -0.54
N ASP A 201 16.80 -0.40 -1.37
CA ASP A 201 17.51 -0.03 -2.59
C ASP A 201 16.60 0.79 -3.52
N ASP A 202 15.33 0.40 -3.64
CA ASP A 202 14.30 1.13 -4.40
C ASP A 202 14.01 2.52 -3.83
N LEU A 203 13.93 2.68 -2.50
CA LEU A 203 13.72 3.99 -1.88
C LEU A 203 14.95 4.89 -2.06
N MET A 204 16.14 4.33 -1.89
CA MET A 204 17.39 5.08 -1.88
C MET A 204 17.94 5.39 -3.27
N GLY A 205 17.61 4.59 -4.28
CA GLY A 205 17.94 4.90 -5.68
C GLY A 205 17.39 6.26 -6.16
N TYR A 206 16.41 6.81 -5.45
CA TYR A 206 15.75 8.09 -5.75
C TYR A 206 16.04 9.17 -4.72
N TYR A 207 16.68 8.81 -3.60
CA TYR A 207 17.09 9.77 -2.60
C TYR A 207 18.27 10.58 -3.13
N VAL A 208 18.07 11.89 -3.24
CA VAL A 208 19.14 12.82 -3.60
C VAL A 208 19.54 13.59 -2.34
N PRO A 209 20.68 13.27 -1.71
CA PRO A 209 21.11 13.98 -0.51
C PRO A 209 21.31 15.46 -0.83
N VAL A 210 20.86 16.32 0.08
CA VAL A 210 21.13 17.76 0.02
C VAL A 210 22.64 17.97 0.15
N GLN A 211 23.32 18.30 -0.96
CA GLN A 211 24.73 18.69 -0.91
C GLN A 211 24.81 20.10 -0.32
N LYS A 212 25.54 20.25 0.78
CA LYS A 212 25.99 21.57 1.22
C LYS A 212 27.15 21.99 0.32
N GLY A 213 26.97 23.03 -0.48
CA GLY A 213 28.09 23.78 -1.07
C GLY A 213 28.23 23.78 -2.60
N GLU A 214 27.48 22.98 -3.36
CA GLU A 214 27.51 23.06 -4.83
C GLU A 214 26.10 22.98 -5.43
N PRO A 215 25.75 23.88 -6.38
CA PRO A 215 24.53 23.74 -7.17
C PRO A 215 24.69 22.55 -8.12
N ARG A 216 24.03 21.43 -7.83
CA ARG A 216 23.88 20.35 -8.80
C ARG A 216 23.06 20.88 -9.97
N THR A 217 23.64 20.85 -11.17
CA THR A 217 22.93 21.24 -12.38
C THR A 217 21.83 20.23 -12.70
N ARG A 218 20.73 20.71 -13.29
CA ARG A 218 19.61 19.86 -13.74
C ARG A 218 20.11 18.76 -14.69
N GLU A 219 21.13 19.07 -15.49
CA GLU A 219 21.79 18.19 -16.43
C GLU A 219 22.51 17.03 -15.74
N ALA A 220 23.19 17.26 -14.60
CA ALA A 220 23.86 16.19 -13.85
C ALA A 220 22.85 15.22 -13.20
N LEU A 221 21.69 15.72 -12.76
CA LEU A 221 20.61 14.89 -12.24
C LEU A 221 20.00 14.02 -13.35
N LEU A 222 19.69 14.63 -14.51
CA LEU A 222 19.15 13.93 -15.68
C LEU A 222 20.14 12.91 -16.26
N ALA A 223 21.44 13.21 -16.27
CA ALA A 223 22.48 12.29 -16.72
C ALA A 223 22.64 11.07 -15.81
N SER A 224 22.39 11.24 -14.50
CA SER A 224 22.37 10.11 -13.56
C SER A 224 21.14 9.19 -13.73
N MET A 225 20.09 9.68 -14.40
CA MET A 225 18.78 9.05 -14.49
C MET A 225 18.53 8.44 -15.86
N ARG A 226 19.31 7.42 -16.26
CA ARG A 226 19.20 6.59 -17.50
C ARG A 226 18.00 6.91 -18.44
N PRO A 227 17.95 8.08 -19.12
CA PRO A 227 16.80 8.44 -19.94
C PRO A 227 16.80 7.65 -21.25
N SER A 228 17.95 7.07 -21.62
CA SER A 228 18.16 6.42 -22.91
C SER A 228 17.48 5.05 -23.03
N VAL A 229 17.26 4.34 -21.92
CA VAL A 229 16.57 3.03 -21.94
C VAL A 229 15.06 3.22 -22.09
N LEU A 230 14.50 4.25 -21.45
CA LEU A 230 13.06 4.50 -21.42
C LEU A 230 12.55 5.16 -22.72
N ASN A 231 13.35 6.03 -23.34
CA ASN A 231 13.08 6.52 -24.70
C ASN A 231 13.11 5.40 -25.76
N THR A 232 13.99 4.41 -25.58
CA THR A 232 14.04 3.23 -26.46
C THR A 232 12.78 2.39 -26.29
N ALA A 233 12.33 2.15 -25.06
CA ALA A 233 11.07 1.48 -24.77
C ALA A 233 9.85 2.23 -25.36
N ALA A 234 9.83 3.56 -25.26
CA ALA A 234 8.78 4.40 -25.84
C ALA A 234 8.62 4.21 -27.35
N ARG A 235 9.74 4.13 -28.09
CA ARG A 235 9.76 3.90 -29.53
C ARG A 235 9.35 2.47 -29.90
N GLU A 236 9.73 1.48 -29.10
CA GLU A 236 9.27 0.10 -29.29
C GLU A 236 7.76 -0.03 -29.10
N TYR A 237 7.15 0.75 -28.19
CA TYR A 237 5.70 0.78 -28.03
C TYR A 237 4.96 1.29 -29.26
N GLU A 238 5.46 2.38 -29.88
CA GLU A 238 4.85 2.92 -31.10
C GLU A 238 4.90 1.92 -32.27
N LEU A 239 5.95 1.11 -32.34
CA LEU A 239 6.13 0.08 -33.36
C LEU A 239 5.28 -1.18 -33.11
N LEU A 240 5.06 -1.53 -31.85
CA LEU A 240 4.34 -2.76 -31.47
C LEU A 240 2.83 -2.56 -31.38
N ALA A 241 2.36 -1.39 -30.94
CA ALA A 241 0.93 -1.12 -30.70
C ALA A 241 0.02 -1.42 -31.92
N PRO A 242 0.37 -1.03 -33.18
CA PRO A 242 -0.47 -1.31 -34.34
C PRO A 242 -0.58 -2.81 -34.66
N ARG A 243 0.31 -3.65 -34.11
CA ARG A 243 0.39 -5.09 -34.37
C ARG A 243 -0.36 -5.92 -33.34
N LEU A 244 -0.91 -5.29 -32.30
CA LEU A 244 -1.64 -5.95 -31.24
C LEU A 244 -3.15 -5.75 -31.44
N ASP A 245 -3.93 -6.69 -30.91
CA ASP A 245 -5.37 -6.54 -30.76
C ASP A 245 -5.72 -5.50 -29.68
N ALA A 246 -7.01 -5.19 -29.50
CA ALA A 246 -7.46 -4.16 -28.56
C ALA A 246 -7.01 -4.44 -27.11
N GLU A 247 -6.99 -5.71 -26.68
CA GLU A 247 -6.52 -6.09 -25.35
C GLU A 247 -5.01 -5.89 -25.20
N GLY A 248 -4.24 -6.31 -26.21
CA GLY A 248 -2.79 -6.11 -26.25
C GLY A 248 -2.41 -4.63 -26.30
N GLN A 249 -3.10 -3.82 -27.10
CA GLN A 249 -2.93 -2.36 -27.14
C GLN A 249 -3.20 -1.72 -25.78
N LYS A 250 -4.27 -2.15 -25.10
CA LYS A 250 -4.57 -1.67 -23.75
C LYS A 250 -3.46 -2.02 -22.76
N LYS A 251 -2.99 -3.27 -22.73
CA LYS A 251 -1.89 -3.69 -21.84
C LYS A 251 -0.61 -2.91 -22.11
N LEU A 252 -0.31 -2.66 -23.39
CA LEU A 252 0.86 -1.89 -23.81
C LEU A 252 0.77 -0.43 -23.36
N ALA A 253 -0.41 0.18 -23.49
CA ALA A 253 -0.68 1.54 -23.01
C ALA A 253 -0.55 1.65 -21.48
N ASP A 254 -1.13 0.69 -20.74
CA ASP A 254 -1.02 0.64 -19.28
C ASP A 254 0.45 0.50 -18.83
N HIS A 255 1.25 -0.30 -19.53
CA HIS A 255 2.69 -0.41 -19.28
C HIS A 255 3.43 0.90 -19.58
N ARG A 256 3.12 1.57 -20.69
CA ARG A 256 3.71 2.88 -21.04
C ARG A 256 3.42 3.93 -19.97
N ASP A 257 2.21 3.94 -19.43
CA ASP A 257 1.84 4.88 -18.36
C ASP A 257 2.59 4.60 -17.05
N LEU A 258 2.87 3.33 -16.73
CA LEU A 258 3.74 2.98 -15.60
C LEU A 258 5.17 3.49 -15.81
N VAL A 259 5.73 3.32 -17.01
CA VAL A 259 7.06 3.84 -17.36
C VAL A 259 7.12 5.36 -17.27
N ARG A 260 6.11 6.07 -17.79
CA ARG A 260 6.06 7.54 -17.71
C ARG A 260 5.91 8.04 -16.27
N GLN A 261 5.15 7.35 -15.44
CA GLN A 261 5.06 7.67 -14.00
C GLN A 261 6.42 7.47 -13.31
N LEU A 262 7.16 6.42 -13.70
CA LEU A 262 8.53 6.20 -13.23
C LEU A 262 9.44 7.37 -13.64
N GLU A 263 9.42 7.79 -14.90
CA GLU A 263 10.19 8.94 -15.40
C GLU A 263 9.87 10.24 -14.65
N ALA A 264 8.58 10.52 -14.43
CA ALA A 264 8.16 11.70 -13.68
C ALA A 264 8.62 11.65 -12.21
N SER A 265 8.68 10.45 -11.63
CA SER A 265 9.24 10.25 -10.29
C SER A 265 10.77 10.38 -10.27
N LEU A 266 11.45 10.03 -11.36
CA LEU A 266 12.90 10.18 -11.52
C LEU A 266 13.28 11.66 -11.69
N GLY A 267 12.68 12.40 -12.63
CA GLY A 267 13.17 13.72 -13.10
C GLY A 267 13.32 14.85 -12.08
N ALA A 268 12.97 14.65 -10.81
CA ALA A 268 13.20 15.58 -9.72
C ALA A 268 13.54 14.82 -8.44
N GLY A 269 14.81 14.44 -8.22
CA GLY A 269 15.22 13.84 -6.95
C GLY A 269 14.78 14.70 -5.76
N VAL A 270 14.19 14.07 -4.74
CA VAL A 270 13.69 14.81 -3.56
C VAL A 270 14.87 15.16 -2.67
N SER A 271 15.08 16.46 -2.46
CA SER A 271 15.89 16.97 -1.36
C SER A 271 15.16 16.68 -0.04
N ALA A 272 15.31 15.47 0.48
CA ALA A 272 14.69 15.07 1.73
C ALA A 272 15.59 15.44 2.92
N ASN A 273 15.08 16.26 3.84
CA ASN A 273 15.76 16.62 5.10
C ASN A 273 15.60 15.52 6.18
N CYS A 274 15.69 14.26 5.78
CA CYS A 274 15.54 13.11 6.66
C CYS A 274 16.89 12.42 6.89
N ASP A 275 16.96 11.58 7.92
CA ASP A 275 18.05 10.62 8.10
C ASP A 275 17.79 9.40 7.19
N PRO A 276 18.63 9.14 6.16
CA PRO A 276 18.44 8.03 5.24
C PRO A 276 18.95 6.68 5.79
N THR A 277 19.39 6.61 7.04
CA THR A 277 19.95 5.37 7.58
C THR A 277 18.90 4.27 7.71
N PHE A 278 19.30 3.07 7.30
CA PHE A 278 18.51 1.86 7.44
C PHE A 278 19.35 0.77 8.09
N THR A 279 18.75 0.09 9.07
CA THR A 279 19.31 -1.11 9.68
C THR A 279 18.42 -2.31 9.37
N SER A 280 19.02 -3.31 8.74
CA SER A 280 18.40 -4.60 8.40
C SER A 280 18.34 -5.58 9.60
N THR A 281 18.59 -5.11 10.81
CA THR A 281 18.52 -5.94 12.03
C THR A 281 17.08 -6.32 12.40
N GLY A 282 16.87 -7.51 12.95
CA GLY A 282 15.57 -7.98 13.43
C GLY A 282 14.69 -8.65 12.36
N GLN A 283 13.45 -8.98 12.73
CA GLN A 283 12.51 -9.66 11.83
C GLN A 283 12.12 -8.77 10.64
N SER A 284 11.78 -9.39 9.51
CA SER A 284 11.45 -8.65 8.27
C SER A 284 10.28 -7.68 8.43
N VAL A 285 9.28 -7.99 9.26
CA VAL A 285 8.21 -7.02 9.60
C VAL A 285 8.78 -5.75 10.22
N THR A 286 9.71 -5.88 11.17
CA THR A 286 10.39 -4.72 11.80
C THR A 286 11.19 -3.92 10.79
N GLN A 287 11.88 -4.60 9.87
CA GLN A 287 12.63 -3.95 8.80
C GLN A 287 11.68 -3.16 7.87
N PHE A 288 10.55 -3.75 7.45
CA PHE A 288 9.54 -3.03 6.68
C PHE A 288 8.97 -1.82 7.43
N MET A 289 8.64 -1.94 8.72
CA MET A 289 8.16 -0.77 9.49
C MET A 289 9.18 0.38 9.52
N ARG A 290 10.48 0.08 9.56
CA ARG A 290 11.55 1.09 9.44
C ARG A 290 11.58 1.72 8.06
N LEU A 291 11.40 0.94 6.99
CA LEU A 291 11.37 1.43 5.62
C LEU A 291 10.13 2.29 5.34
N ILE A 292 8.97 1.91 5.87
CA ILE A 292 7.75 2.72 5.81
C ILE A 292 7.99 4.05 6.51
N ARG A 293 8.55 4.02 7.72
CA ARG A 293 8.92 5.25 8.45
C ARG A 293 9.89 6.11 7.62
N LEU A 294 10.91 5.51 7.02
CA LEU A 294 11.90 6.21 6.17
C LEU A 294 11.22 6.88 4.98
N GLY A 295 10.47 6.12 4.17
CA GLY A 295 9.78 6.65 2.98
C GLY A 295 8.82 7.79 3.30
N LEU A 296 8.11 7.69 4.43
CA LEU A 296 7.20 8.73 4.93
C LEU A 296 7.95 9.96 5.49
N ALA A 297 9.02 9.75 6.26
CA ALA A 297 9.80 10.83 6.88
C ALA A 297 10.56 11.64 5.82
N CYS A 298 11.09 10.97 4.80
CA CYS A 298 11.74 11.58 3.65
C CYS A 298 10.75 12.14 2.61
N ASP A 299 9.44 11.99 2.82
CA ASP A 299 8.37 12.36 1.87
C ASP A 299 8.56 11.75 0.46
N LEU A 300 9.26 10.61 0.39
CA LEU A 300 9.48 9.82 -0.84
C LEU A 300 8.18 9.13 -1.27
N THR A 301 7.28 8.83 -0.33
CA THR A 301 5.89 8.44 -0.61
C THR A 301 4.99 8.94 0.52
N ARG A 302 3.69 9.06 0.24
CA ARG A 302 2.65 9.40 1.24
C ARG A 302 1.65 8.28 1.47
N VAL A 303 1.70 7.24 0.65
CA VAL A 303 0.74 6.13 0.67
C VAL A 303 1.54 4.84 0.68
N VAL A 304 1.26 3.98 1.66
CA VAL A 304 1.87 2.65 1.72
C VAL A 304 0.79 1.63 2.03
N THR A 305 0.85 0.50 1.33
CA THR A 305 0.13 -0.71 1.71
C THR A 305 1.14 -1.73 2.21
N PHE A 306 0.95 -2.24 3.42
CA PHE A 306 1.77 -3.31 3.98
C PHE A 306 0.92 -4.55 4.18
N VAL A 307 1.31 -5.66 3.56
CA VAL A 307 0.67 -6.97 3.74
C VAL A 307 1.43 -7.74 4.80
N ALA A 308 0.83 -7.95 5.97
CA ALA A 308 1.42 -8.71 7.05
C ALA A 308 1.58 -10.20 6.67
N PRO A 309 2.58 -10.91 7.21
CA PRO A 309 2.74 -12.32 6.91
C PRO A 309 1.60 -13.12 7.52
N VAL A 310 1.17 -14.18 6.83
CA VAL A 310 0.38 -15.25 7.47
C VAL A 310 1.34 -16.06 8.34
N PRO A 311 1.14 -16.12 9.67
CA PRO A 311 2.00 -16.91 10.54
C PRO A 311 1.98 -18.38 10.10
N GLN A 312 3.12 -18.91 9.70
CA GLN A 312 3.27 -20.35 9.50
C GLN A 312 3.30 -21.03 10.87
N CYS A 313 2.71 -22.23 10.95
CA CYS A 313 2.28 -22.87 12.18
C CYS A 313 3.32 -23.32 13.25
N PRO A 314 4.65 -23.07 13.21
CA PRO A 314 5.43 -23.24 14.44
C PRO A 314 5.63 -21.94 15.23
N ARG A 315 5.23 -20.76 14.72
CA ARG A 315 5.50 -19.47 15.40
C ARG A 315 4.43 -19.00 16.38
N LEU A 316 3.28 -19.67 16.43
CA LEU A 316 2.27 -19.42 17.46
C LEU A 316 2.55 -20.41 18.58
N ALA A 317 2.89 -19.92 19.77
CA ALA A 317 3.08 -20.71 21.00
C ALA A 317 1.76 -21.29 21.54
N ILE A 318 0.89 -21.75 20.65
CA ILE A 318 -0.35 -22.46 20.96
C ILE A 318 -0.05 -23.93 20.67
N ARG A 319 -0.32 -24.81 21.65
CA ARG A 319 -0.01 -26.25 21.61
C ARG A 319 -0.14 -26.83 20.20
N PRO A 320 0.88 -27.53 19.68
CA PRO A 320 0.84 -28.06 18.32
C PRO A 320 -0.33 -29.04 18.17
N THR A 321 -1.31 -28.67 17.36
CA THR A 321 -2.34 -29.61 16.90
C THR A 321 -1.73 -30.65 15.95
N PRO A 322 -2.26 -31.89 15.88
CA PRO A 322 -1.64 -33.01 15.13
C PRO A 322 -1.48 -32.79 13.62
N ARG A 323 -2.09 -31.74 13.03
CA ARG A 323 -1.95 -31.43 11.59
C ARG A 323 -0.65 -30.73 11.21
N CYS A 324 0.20 -30.35 12.18
CA CYS A 324 1.37 -29.51 11.93
C CYS A 324 2.72 -30.26 11.85
N THR A 325 2.73 -31.60 11.87
CA THR A 325 3.96 -32.42 11.82
C THR A 325 4.37 -32.86 10.41
N ALA A 326 3.65 -32.47 9.36
CA ALA A 326 4.06 -32.78 7.99
C ALA A 326 5.19 -31.83 7.55
N THR A 327 6.43 -32.18 7.89
CA THR A 327 7.64 -31.65 7.24
C THR A 327 7.50 -31.79 5.73
N ARG A 328 7.69 -30.69 4.99
CA ARG A 328 7.90 -30.70 3.53
C ARG A 328 9.15 -31.52 3.21
N THR A 329 9.00 -32.81 3.01
CA THR A 329 9.81 -33.54 2.03
C THR A 329 9.06 -33.47 0.71
N SER A 330 9.70 -32.93 -0.32
CA SER A 330 9.18 -33.00 -1.69
C SER A 330 8.88 -34.48 -2.01
N PRO A 331 7.66 -34.85 -2.42
CA PRO A 331 7.45 -36.18 -2.96
C PRO A 331 8.12 -36.21 -4.33
N SER A 332 9.12 -37.09 -4.46
CA SER A 332 9.55 -37.60 -5.77
C SER A 332 8.31 -38.12 -6.52
N PRO A 333 8.18 -37.95 -7.84
CA PRO A 333 6.99 -38.38 -8.56
C PRO A 333 6.82 -39.89 -8.42
N ALA A 334 5.77 -40.31 -7.72
CA ALA A 334 5.37 -41.71 -7.68
C ALA A 334 4.93 -42.15 -9.09
N PRO A 335 5.24 -43.39 -9.52
CA PRO A 335 4.80 -43.90 -10.81
C PRO A 335 3.27 -43.96 -10.87
N ARG A 336 2.70 -43.63 -12.03
CA ARG A 336 1.25 -43.66 -12.28
C ARG A 336 0.67 -45.04 -11.89
N PRO A 337 -0.44 -45.11 -11.13
CA PRO A 337 -1.15 -46.36 -10.95
C PRO A 337 -1.73 -46.83 -12.30
N ALA A 338 -1.64 -48.13 -12.56
CA ALA A 338 -2.22 -48.77 -13.74
C ALA A 338 -3.75 -48.54 -13.77
N ALA A 339 -4.29 -48.36 -14.97
CA ALA A 339 -5.71 -48.17 -15.19
C ALA A 339 -6.52 -49.36 -14.63
N PRO A 340 -7.64 -49.14 -13.93
CA PRO A 340 -8.52 -50.22 -13.49
C PRO A 340 -9.22 -50.88 -14.69
N PRO A 341 -9.55 -52.17 -14.61
CA PRO A 341 -10.25 -52.87 -15.69
C PRO A 341 -11.67 -52.33 -15.86
N SER A 342 -12.07 -52.18 -17.12
CA SER A 342 -13.40 -51.74 -17.55
C SER A 342 -14.49 -52.72 -17.10
N ILE A 343 -15.44 -52.25 -16.29
CA ILE A 343 -16.67 -52.97 -15.93
C ILE A 343 -17.76 -52.57 -16.94
N PRO A 344 -18.42 -53.51 -17.64
CA PRO A 344 -19.53 -53.18 -18.54
C PRO A 344 -20.81 -52.88 -17.75
N TRP A 345 -21.53 -51.83 -18.17
CA TRP A 345 -22.83 -51.45 -17.63
C TRP A 345 -23.92 -52.43 -18.07
N PRO A 346 -24.89 -52.80 -17.21
CA PRO A 346 -26.04 -53.60 -17.63
C PRO A 346 -27.05 -52.74 -18.38
N SER A 347 -27.58 -53.29 -19.46
CA SER A 347 -28.68 -52.74 -20.27
C SER A 347 -29.94 -52.56 -19.41
N ALA A 348 -30.60 -51.41 -19.54
CA ALA A 348 -31.89 -51.14 -18.92
C ALA A 348 -33.02 -51.93 -19.63
N PRO A 349 -34.07 -52.39 -18.90
CA PRO A 349 -35.36 -52.73 -19.50
C PRO A 349 -36.15 -51.50 -19.95
#